data_AF-A0A137SYI1-F1
#
_entry.id   AF-A0A137SYI1-F1
#
_cell.length_a   1.000
_cell.length_b   1.000
_cell.length_c   1.000
_cell.angle_alpha   90.00
_cell.angle_beta   90.00
_cell.angle_gamma   90.00
#
_symmetry.space_group_name_H-M   'P 1'
#
loop_
_entity.id
_entity.type
_entity.pdbx_description
1 polymer ?
#
loop_
_entity_poly.entity_id
_entity_poly.type
_entity_poly.pdbx_seq_one_letter_code
_entity_poly.pdbx_strand_id
1 'polypeptide(L)'
;MWDILKIIVELVYIYVLIRLCYIFIKLIRQVNRGEIFDISTERKFHRLGWLMIVGYALEWLLLFIDYSLANIELMLKDYDIVLGEHPSVLLLVSGVGLLIIEQIFVMARKMREEQELTI
;
A
#
# COMPACT_ATOMS: atom_id res chain seq x y z
N MET A 1 -21.44 -3.46 17.10
CA MET A 1 -21.47 -3.26 15.63
C MET A 1 -20.12 -2.79 15.13
N TRP A 2 -19.54 -1.78 15.78
CA TRP A 2 -18.17 -1.31 15.52
C TRP A 2 -17.09 -2.39 15.71
N ASP A 3 -17.25 -3.31 16.67
CA ASP A 3 -16.29 -4.42 16.88
C ASP A 3 -16.23 -5.38 15.69
N ILE A 4 -17.39 -5.75 15.14
CA ILE A 4 -17.47 -6.62 13.96
C ILE A 4 -16.83 -5.92 12.76
N LEU A 5 -17.11 -4.62 12.59
CA LEU A 5 -16.49 -3.82 11.54
C LEU A 5 -14.97 -3.78 11.70
N LYS A 6 -14.46 -3.57 12.92
CA LYS A 6 -13.03 -3.58 13.24
C LYS A 6 -12.38 -4.91 12.82
N ILE A 7 -12.95 -6.03 13.25
CA ILE A 7 -12.44 -7.37 12.92
C ILE A 7 -12.38 -7.58 11.39
N ILE A 8 -13.41 -7.16 10.66
CA ILE A 8 -13.42 -7.27 9.19
C ILE A 8 -12.28 -6.46 8.57
N VAL A 9 -12.08 -5.22 9.04
CA VAL A 9 -11.04 -4.32 8.52
C VAL A 9 -9.64 -4.87 8.84
N GLU A 10 -9.43 -5.41 10.04
CA GLU A 10 -8.16 -6.07 10.43
C GLU A 10 -7.85 -7.28 9.54
N LEU A 11 -8.86 -8.12 9.24
CA LEU A 11 -8.69 -9.25 8.33
C LEU A 11 -8.31 -8.79 6.91
N VAL A 12 -8.94 -7.72 6.42
CA VAL A 12 -8.59 -7.11 5.12
C VAL A 12 -7.16 -6.56 5.16
N TYR A 13 -6.77 -5.90 6.24
CA TYR A 13 -5.41 -5.38 6.41
C TYR A 13 -4.36 -6.48 6.43
N ILE A 14 -4.59 -7.57 7.16
CA ILE A 14 -3.72 -8.76 7.17
C ILE A 14 -3.59 -9.34 5.75
N TYR A 15 -4.71 -9.46 5.02
CA TYR A 15 -4.69 -9.93 3.64
C TYR A 15 -3.82 -9.02 2.74
N VAL A 16 -3.95 -7.70 2.87
CA VAL A 16 -3.13 -6.72 2.14
C VAL A 16 -1.65 -6.90 2.45
N LEU A 17 -1.27 -7.08 3.72
CA LEU A 17 0.12 -7.32 4.13
C LEU A 17 0.69 -8.61 3.53
N ILE A 18 -0.05 -9.72 3.63
CA ILE A 18 0.37 -11.00 3.03
C ILE A 18 0.57 -10.83 1.52
N ARG A 19 -0.36 -10.14 0.86
CA ARG A 19 -0.29 -9.89 -0.58
C ARG A 19 0.91 -9.02 -0.96
N LEU A 20 1.20 -8.00 -0.17
CA LEU A 20 2.35 -7.11 -0.35
C LEU A 20 3.66 -7.91 -0.27
N CYS A 21 3.86 -8.69 0.79
CA CYS A 21 5.03 -9.55 0.95
C CYS A 21 5.20 -10.54 -0.22
N TYR A 22 4.11 -11.19 -0.64
CA TYR A 22 4.13 -12.13 -1.75
C TYR A 22 4.58 -11.48 -3.06
N ILE A 23 4.02 -10.32 -3.41
CA ILE A 23 4.37 -9.62 -4.66
C ILE A 23 5.80 -9.07 -4.57
N PHE A 24 6.23 -8.57 -3.41
CA PHE A 24 7.56 -8.03 -3.20
C PHE A 24 8.65 -9.08 -3.40
N ILE A 25 8.50 -10.28 -2.81
CA ILE A 25 9.42 -11.41 -3.02
C ILE A 25 9.47 -11.80 -4.51
N LYS A 26 8.31 -11.82 -5.17
CA LYS A 26 8.22 -12.15 -6.60
C LYS A 26 8.94 -11.10 -7.47
N LEU A 27 8.82 -9.82 -7.12
CA LEU A 27 9.51 -8.73 -7.79
C LEU A 27 11.03 -8.87 -7.64
N ILE A 28 11.54 -9.06 -6.41
CA ILE A 28 12.96 -9.24 -6.15
C ILE A 28 13.52 -10.41 -6.97
N ARG A 29 12.82 -11.55 -6.99
CA ARG A 29 13.25 -12.72 -7.75
C ARG A 29 13.37 -12.47 -9.26
N GLN A 30 12.54 -11.59 -9.83
CA GLN A 30 12.62 -11.25 -11.25
C GLN A 30 13.71 -10.23 -11.54
N VAL A 31 13.85 -9.22 -10.69
CA VAL A 31 14.94 -8.25 -10.79
C VAL A 31 16.30 -8.97 -10.71
N ASN A 32 16.45 -9.93 -9.79
CA ASN A 32 17.65 -10.75 -9.67
C ASN A 32 17.92 -11.66 -10.88
N ARG A 33 16.89 -11.96 -11.69
CA ARG A 33 17.04 -12.72 -12.94
C ARG A 33 17.38 -11.84 -14.14
N GLY A 34 17.49 -10.52 -13.96
CA GLY A 34 17.72 -9.57 -15.04
C GLY A 34 16.48 -9.23 -15.87
N GLU A 35 15.29 -9.70 -15.47
CA GLU A 35 14.00 -9.43 -16.14
C GLU A 35 13.42 -8.06 -15.74
N ILE A 36 14.25 -7.02 -15.78
CA ILE A 36 13.94 -5.70 -15.22
C ILE A 36 12.93 -4.94 -16.09
N PHE A 37 13.04 -5.04 -17.42
CA PHE A 37 12.22 -4.26 -18.38
C PHE A 37 11.01 -5.02 -18.93
N ASP A 38 10.55 -6.06 -18.25
CA ASP A 38 9.34 -6.79 -18.65
C ASP A 38 8.07 -6.06 -18.16
N ILE A 39 7.01 -6.08 -18.97
CA ILE A 39 5.65 -5.63 -18.62
C ILE A 39 5.16 -6.33 -17.34
N SER A 40 5.63 -7.54 -17.06
CA SER A 40 5.29 -8.24 -15.83
C SER A 40 5.87 -7.59 -14.59
N THR A 41 7.05 -6.96 -14.68
CA THR A 41 7.76 -6.28 -13.58
C THR A 41 7.10 -4.94 -13.27
N GLU A 42 6.77 -4.15 -14.30
CA GLU A 42 5.96 -2.93 -14.20
C GLU A 42 4.66 -3.16 -13.43
N ARG A 43 3.86 -4.17 -13.84
CA ARG A 43 2.61 -4.52 -13.16
C ARG A 43 2.79 -4.96 -11.70
N LYS A 44 3.99 -5.35 -11.28
CA LYS A 44 4.27 -5.68 -9.87
C LYS A 44 4.58 -4.42 -9.07
N PHE A 45 5.35 -3.48 -9.62
CA PHE A 45 5.54 -2.15 -9.03
C PHE A 45 4.20 -1.44 -8.83
N HIS A 46 3.36 -1.41 -9.87
CA HIS A 46 2.03 -0.81 -9.81
C HIS A 46 1.17 -1.40 -8.66
N ARG A 47 1.10 -2.73 -8.59
CA ARG A 47 0.33 -3.43 -7.56
C ARG A 47 0.89 -3.20 -6.16
N LEU A 48 2.21 -3.16 -5.99
CA LEU A 48 2.82 -2.87 -4.69
C LEU A 48 2.50 -1.45 -4.24
N GLY A 49 2.62 -0.46 -5.14
CA GLY A 49 2.29 0.92 -4.84
C GLY A 49 0.85 1.08 -4.36
N TRP A 50 -0.11 0.50 -5.08
CA TRP A 50 -1.52 0.52 -4.66
C TRP A 50 -1.78 -0.24 -3.37
N LEU A 51 -1.16 -1.40 -3.14
CA LEU A 51 -1.33 -2.14 -1.89
C LEU A 51 -0.83 -1.34 -0.69
N MET A 52 0.26 -0.57 -0.84
CA MET A 52 0.77 0.30 0.22
C MET A 52 -0.20 1.47 0.49
N ILE A 53 -0.74 2.11 -0.55
CA ILE A 53 -1.73 3.19 -0.39
C ILE A 53 -3.01 2.66 0.27
N VAL A 54 -3.49 1.50 -0.15
CA VAL A 54 -4.66 0.84 0.46
C VAL A 54 -4.36 0.46 1.92
N GLY A 55 -3.18 -0.08 2.20
CA GLY A 55 -2.75 -0.37 3.58
C GLY A 55 -2.77 0.86 4.46
N TYR A 56 -2.26 2.00 3.97
CA TYR A 56 -2.28 3.27 4.68
C TYR A 56 -3.71 3.77 4.95
N ALA A 57 -4.61 3.65 3.96
CA ALA A 57 -6.02 4.00 4.14
C ALA A 57 -6.72 3.11 5.19
N LEU A 58 -6.37 1.82 5.23
CA LEU A 58 -6.88 0.89 6.23
C LEU A 58 -6.39 1.21 7.65
N GLU A 59 -5.13 1.63 7.82
CA GLU A 59 -4.62 2.10 9.12
C GLU A 59 -5.41 3.30 9.65
N TRP A 60 -5.72 4.28 8.78
CA TRP A 60 -6.59 5.39 9.14
C TRP A 60 -8.00 4.94 9.52
N LEU A 61 -8.55 3.98 8.78
CA LEU A 61 -9.89 3.47 9.02
C LEU A 61 -9.96 2.72 10.36
N LEU A 62 -8.95 1.91 10.69
CA LEU A 62 -8.82 1.24 11.99
C LEU A 62 -8.73 2.26 13.13
N LEU A 63 -7.87 3.27 12.98
CA LEU A 63 -7.73 4.34 13.98
C LEU A 63 -9.06 5.09 14.20
N PHE A 64 -9.81 5.34 13.13
CA PHE A 64 -11.12 5.98 13.22
C PHE A 64 -12.16 5.09 13.94
N ILE A 65 -12.13 3.78 13.69
CA ILE A 65 -13.00 2.83 14.41
C ILE A 65 -12.62 2.80 15.90
N ASP A 66 -11.34 2.76 16.23
CA ASP A 66 -10.86 2.77 17.61
C ASP A 66 -11.27 4.03 18.35
N TYR A 67 -11.14 5.18 17.69
CA TYR A 67 -11.64 6.45 18.20
C TYR A 67 -13.15 6.43 18.44
N SER A 68 -13.92 5.85 17.50
CA SER A 68 -15.37 5.74 17.61
C SER A 68 -15.80 4.81 18.74
N LEU A 69 -15.11 3.68 18.92
CA LEU A 69 -15.33 2.75 20.03
C LEU A 69 -15.02 3.42 21.37
N ALA A 70 -13.87 4.08 21.49
CA ALA A 70 -13.48 4.80 22.70
C ALA A 70 -14.51 5.89 23.07
N ASN A 71 -15.00 6.65 22.09
CA ASN A 71 -16.04 7.67 22.31
C ASN A 71 -17.36 7.07 22.83
N ILE A 72 -17.76 5.92 22.30
CA ILE A 72 -19.02 5.25 22.70
C ILE A 72 -18.89 4.61 24.08
N GLU A 73 -17.76 3.96 24.37
CA GLU A 73 -17.54 3.25 25.63
C GLU A 73 -17.25 4.17 26.80
N LEU A 74 -16.52 5.26 26.56
CA LEU A 74 -16.09 6.13 27.65
C LEU A 74 -17.21 7.07 28.10
N MET A 75 -18.06 7.62 27.22
CA MET A 75 -19.15 8.59 27.53
C MET A 75 -18.90 9.46 28.80
N LEU A 76 -17.64 9.82 29.03
CA LEU A 76 -17.19 10.55 30.20
C LEU A 76 -17.35 11.98 29.77
N LYS A 77 -18.48 12.56 30.17
CA LYS A 77 -18.96 13.90 29.81
C LYS A 77 -17.92 15.03 29.93
N ASP A 78 -16.79 14.77 30.59
CA ASP A 78 -15.75 15.73 30.90
C ASP A 78 -14.34 15.31 30.41
N TYR A 79 -14.23 14.33 29.51
CA TYR A 79 -12.94 13.93 28.92
C TYR A 79 -12.94 14.04 27.39
N ASP A 80 -12.04 14.86 26.84
CA ASP A 80 -11.78 14.93 25.41
C ASP A 80 -10.89 13.75 24.99
N ILE A 81 -11.41 12.89 24.12
CA ILE A 81 -10.62 11.84 23.48
C ILE A 81 -9.91 12.48 22.29
N VAL A 82 -8.58 12.48 22.33
CA VAL A 82 -7.73 13.04 21.28
C VAL A 82 -7.03 11.91 20.53
N LEU A 83 -7.02 11.98 19.20
CA LEU A 83 -6.24 11.10 18.33
C LEU A 83 -4.75 11.40 18.50
N GLY A 84 -4.07 10.69 19.40
CA GLY A 84 -2.65 10.87 19.67
C GLY A 84 -1.72 10.11 18.71
N GLU A 85 -2.20 9.01 18.12
CA GLU A 85 -1.43 8.21 17.16
C GLU A 85 -1.88 8.48 15.73
N HIS A 86 -0.92 8.43 14.80
CA HIS A 86 -1.17 8.62 13.38
C HIS A 86 -0.50 7.50 12.57
N PRO A 87 -1.17 6.99 11.52
CA PRO A 87 -0.58 6.03 10.60
C PRO A 87 0.73 6.53 10.00
N SER A 88 1.65 5.60 9.74
CA SER A 88 2.99 5.96 9.26
C SER A 88 2.93 6.54 7.85
N VAL A 89 3.31 7.82 7.71
CA VAL A 89 3.41 8.51 6.42
C VAL A 89 4.38 7.81 5.46
N LEU A 90 5.35 7.05 5.98
CA LEU A 90 6.29 6.28 5.17
C LEU A 90 5.60 5.26 4.27
N LEU A 91 4.48 4.66 4.71
CA LEU A 91 3.74 3.69 3.92
C LEU A 91 3.11 4.36 2.68
N LEU A 92 2.54 5.56 2.87
CA LEU A 92 2.01 6.36 1.78
C LEU A 92 3.11 6.82 0.82
N VAL A 93 4.20 7.40 1.35
CA VAL A 93 5.31 7.92 0.55
C VAL A 93 5.99 6.82 -0.27
N SER A 94 6.20 5.65 0.33
CA SER A 94 6.74 4.49 -0.39
C SER A 94 5.77 3.95 -1.46
N GLY A 95 4.47 3.90 -1.16
CA GLY A 95 3.46 3.53 -2.14
C GLY A 95 3.44 4.44 -3.37
N VAL A 96 3.42 5.76 -3.15
CA VAL A 96 3.52 6.77 -4.22
C VAL A 96 4.86 6.66 -4.95
N GLY A 97 5.96 6.49 -4.22
CA GLY A 97 7.29 6.31 -4.78
C GLY A 97 7.36 5.12 -5.75
N LEU A 98 6.73 3.99 -5.41
CA LEU A 98 6.67 2.82 -6.30
C LEU A 98 5.84 3.06 -7.56
N LEU A 99 4.76 3.85 -7.49
CA LEU A 99 3.99 4.25 -8.66
C LEU A 99 4.77 5.21 -9.58
N ILE A 100 5.59 6.10 -9.01
CA ILE A 100 6.50 6.93 -9.80
C ILE A 100 7.57 6.06 -10.48
N ILE A 101 8.16 5.12 -9.75
CA ILE A 101 9.15 4.18 -10.29
C ILE A 101 8.54 3.35 -11.43
N GLU A 102 7.31 2.88 -11.28
CA GLU A 102 6.58 2.20 -12.37
C GLU A 102 6.56 3.05 -13.65
N GLN A 103 6.15 4.31 -13.58
CA GLN A 103 6.09 5.20 -14.74
C GLN A 103 7.46 5.39 -15.41
N ILE A 104 8.53 5.48 -14.62
CA ILE A 104 9.91 5.55 -15.12
C ILE A 104 10.25 4.27 -15.89
N PHE A 105 9.87 3.09 -15.39
CA PHE A 105 10.07 1.82 -16.09
C PHE A 105 9.26 1.73 -17.39
N VAL A 106 8.02 2.24 -17.42
CA VAL A 106 7.22 2.31 -18.66
C VAL A 106 7.93 3.13 -19.72
N MET A 107 8.38 4.33 -19.34
CA MET A 107 9.09 5.22 -20.25
C MET A 107 10.39 4.58 -20.74
N ALA A 108 11.17 3.98 -19.85
CA ALA A 108 12.42 3.31 -20.17
C ALA A 108 12.23 2.14 -21.17
N ARG A 109 11.17 1.34 -21.00
CA ARG A 109 10.86 0.27 -21.95
C ARG A 109 10.51 0.83 -23.33
N LYS A 110 9.64 1.85 -23.39
CA LYS A 110 9.23 2.47 -24.67
C LYS A 110 10.43 3.05 -25.43
N MET A 111 11.34 3.74 -24.73
CA MET A 111 12.56 4.26 -25.34
C MET A 111 13.44 3.15 -25.92
N ARG A 112 13.50 1.99 -25.26
CA ARG A 112 14.26 0.84 -25.77
C ARG A 112 13.62 0.22 -27.01
N GLU A 113 12.29 0.07 -27.01
CA GLU A 113 11.52 -0.45 -28.15
C GLU A 113 11.67 0.47 -29.38
N GLU A 114 11.66 1.80 -29.21
CA GLU A 114 11.90 2.76 -30.30
C GLU A 114 13.32 2.67 -30.88
N GLN A 115 14.34 2.45 -30.03
CA GLN A 115 15.72 2.27 -30.48
C GLN A 115 15.92 0.98 -31.27
N GLU A 116 15.25 -0.11 -30.87
CA GLU A 116 15.29 -1.39 -31.60
C GLU A 116 14.65 -1.31 -33.00
N LEU A 117 13.70 -0.40 -33.23
CA LEU A 117 13.04 -0.20 -34.53
C LEU A 117 13.83 0.66 -35.52
N THR A 118 14.85 1.38 -35.05
CA THR A 118 15.64 2.32 -35.88
C THR A 118 16.92 1.68 -36.45
N ILE A 119 17.27 0.48 -35.97
CA ILE A 119 18.43 -0.32 -36.40
C ILE A 119 17.97 -1.35 -37.43
#